data_AF-A0A939AUF8-F1
#
_entry.id   AF-A0A939AUF8-F1
#
_cell.length_a   1.000
_cell.length_b   1.000
_cell.length_c   1.000
_cell.angle_alpha   90.00
_cell.angle_beta   90.00
_cell.angle_gamma   90.00
#
_symmetry.space_group_name_H-M   'P 1'
#
loop_
_entity.id
_entity.type
_entity.pdbx_description
1 polymer ?
#
loop_
_entity_poly.entity_id
_entity_poly.type
_entity_poly.pdbx_seq_one_letter_code
_entity_poly.pdbx_strand_id
1 'polypeptide(L)'
;MKRLLLILLLVMTATALALAVVRPSQALPEYSAQTAEPCATCHVGPSGGGLRTPRGQAWVGSGRPGVVPGLTDALALLGVRLKVNAKDYVAEAGPVKPAEPLRLRTIEAQKMRQWLRAYEGN
;
A
#
# COMPACT_ATOMS: atom_id res chain seq x y z
N MET A 1 -11.87 -0.35 50.85
CA MET A 1 -10.67 -1.11 50.44
C MET A 1 -10.97 -2.24 49.45
N LYS A 2 -11.82 -3.23 49.76
CA LYS A 2 -12.10 -4.38 48.85
C LYS A 2 -12.63 -3.97 47.45
N ARG A 3 -13.52 -2.97 47.37
CA ARG A 3 -14.05 -2.45 46.09
C ARG A 3 -12.97 -1.78 45.23
N LEU A 4 -12.02 -1.10 45.87
CA LEU A 4 -10.91 -0.42 45.20
C LEU A 4 -9.92 -1.45 44.62
N LEU A 5 -9.65 -2.51 45.38
CA LEU A 5 -8.86 -3.67 44.93
C LEU A 5 -9.49 -4.37 43.73
N LEU A 6 -10.82 -4.57 43.73
CA LEU A 6 -11.52 -5.18 42.60
C LEU A 6 -11.48 -4.32 41.34
N ILE A 7 -11.66 -3.00 41.48
CA ILE A 7 -11.57 -2.07 40.34
C ILE A 7 -10.15 -2.06 39.77
N LEU A 8 -9.13 -2.00 40.63
CA LEU A 8 -7.73 -2.03 40.20
C LEU A 8 -7.39 -3.32 39.45
N LEU A 9 -7.85 -4.46 39.97
CA LEU A 9 -7.64 -5.76 39.33
C LEU A 9 -8.31 -5.79 37.95
N LEU A 10 -9.56 -5.32 37.86
CA LEU A 10 -10.31 -5.28 36.61
C LEU A 10 -9.58 -4.43 35.54
N VAL A 11 -9.12 -3.23 35.93
CA VAL A 11 -8.38 -2.33 35.02
C VAL A 11 -7.07 -2.98 34.57
N MET A 12 -6.32 -3.59 35.49
CA MET A 12 -5.09 -4.31 35.16
C MET A 12 -5.34 -5.45 34.18
N THR A 13 -6.35 -6.29 34.40
CA THR A 13 -6.73 -7.36 33.46
C THR A 13 -7.19 -6.84 32.12
N ALA A 14 -8.01 -5.79 32.08
CA ALA A 14 -8.49 -5.20 30.83
C ALA A 14 -7.33 -4.61 30.01
N THR A 15 -6.38 -3.96 30.70
CA THR A 15 -5.17 -3.38 30.06
C THR A 15 -4.27 -4.48 29.52
N ALA A 16 -4.07 -5.57 30.28
CA ALA A 16 -3.30 -6.72 29.85
C ALA A 16 -3.92 -7.41 28.62
N LEU A 17 -5.25 -7.56 28.59
CA LEU A 17 -5.95 -8.11 27.43
C LEU A 17 -5.83 -7.19 26.20
N ALA A 18 -5.97 -5.88 26.38
CA ALA A 18 -5.85 -4.92 25.28
C ALA A 18 -4.45 -4.96 24.64
N LEU A 19 -3.39 -5.07 25.46
CA LEU A 19 -2.01 -5.17 24.98
C LEU A 19 -1.72 -6.49 24.27
N ALA A 20 -2.37 -7.60 24.67
CA ALA A 20 -2.17 -8.91 24.04
C ALA A 20 -2.72 -9.00 22.60
N VAL A 21 -3.63 -8.11 22.20
CA VAL A 21 -4.24 -8.09 20.86
C VAL A 21 -3.43 -7.28 19.85
N VAL A 22 -2.51 -6.41 20.31
CA VAL A 22 -1.67 -5.60 19.43
C VAL A 22 -0.54 -6.45 18.87
N ARG A 23 -0.82 -7.22 17.80
CA ARG A 23 0.24 -7.81 16.98
C ARG A 23 0.74 -6.74 16.01
N PRO A 24 2.04 -6.45 15.97
CA PRO A 24 2.57 -5.53 14.98
C PRO A 24 2.33 -6.16 13.60
N SER A 25 1.58 -5.46 12.74
CA SER A 25 1.42 -5.84 11.33
C SER A 25 2.69 -5.47 10.57
N GLN A 26 3.80 -6.13 10.89
CA GLN A 26 5.04 -5.94 10.14
C GLN A 26 4.96 -6.75 8.86
N ALA A 27 5.25 -6.09 7.74
CA ALA A 27 5.57 -6.78 6.50
C ALA A 27 6.91 -7.48 6.72
N LEU A 28 6.81 -8.74 7.10
CA LEU A 28 7.93 -9.64 7.29
C LEU A 28 8.71 -9.78 5.95
N PRO A 29 10.01 -9.40 5.87
CA PRO A 29 10.84 -9.59 4.69
C PRO A 29 10.84 -11.04 4.15
N GLU A 30 10.52 -12.00 5.02
CA GLU A 30 10.33 -13.41 4.73
C GLU A 30 9.32 -13.66 3.61
N TYR A 31 8.29 -12.82 3.47
CA TYR A 31 7.31 -12.97 2.39
C TYR A 31 7.82 -12.48 1.04
N SER A 32 8.65 -11.44 1.03
CA SER A 32 9.38 -11.02 -0.18
C SER A 32 10.33 -12.13 -0.62
N ALA A 33 11.06 -12.74 0.32
CA ALA A 33 11.90 -13.90 0.04
C ALA A 33 11.10 -15.13 -0.45
N GLN A 34 9.95 -15.41 0.17
CA GLN A 34 9.07 -16.54 -0.21
C GLN A 34 8.52 -16.39 -1.63
N THR A 35 8.13 -15.18 -2.02
CA THR A 35 7.39 -14.92 -3.27
C THR A 35 8.28 -14.39 -4.40
N ALA A 36 9.52 -13.99 -4.08
CA ALA A 36 10.42 -13.27 -4.98
C ALA A 36 9.80 -11.99 -5.58
N GLU A 37 8.85 -11.37 -4.87
CA GLU A 37 8.14 -10.16 -5.30
C GLU A 37 8.45 -8.99 -4.36
N PRO A 38 8.54 -7.74 -4.87
CA PRO A 38 8.80 -6.56 -4.05
C PRO A 38 7.65 -6.30 -3.07
N CYS A 39 7.91 -5.62 -1.96
CA CYS A 39 6.87 -5.31 -0.96
C CYS A 39 5.68 -4.52 -1.55
N ALA A 40 5.94 -3.70 -2.59
CA ALA A 40 4.93 -2.96 -3.35
C ALA A 40 3.90 -3.86 -4.08
N THR A 41 4.21 -5.14 -4.28
CA THR A 41 3.26 -6.10 -4.85
C THR A 41 2.08 -6.31 -3.91
N CYS A 42 2.32 -6.40 -2.61
CA CYS A 42 1.30 -6.66 -1.59
C CYS A 42 0.82 -5.40 -0.87
N HIS A 43 1.64 -4.34 -0.83
CA HIS A 43 1.36 -3.10 -0.09
C HIS A 43 1.40 -1.87 -0.99
N VAL A 44 0.61 -0.85 -0.65
CA VAL A 44 0.66 0.45 -1.35
C VAL A 44 2.00 1.15 -1.11
N GLY A 45 2.59 1.00 0.09
CA GLY A 45 3.91 1.55 0.39
C GLY A 45 5.04 0.64 -0.11
N PRO A 46 6.10 1.19 -0.74
CA PRO A 46 7.19 0.41 -1.32
C PRO A 46 8.01 -0.36 -0.28
N SER A 47 8.03 0.10 0.98
CA SER A 47 8.69 -0.57 2.10
C SER A 47 7.81 -1.64 2.78
N GLY A 48 6.65 -1.98 2.22
CA GLY A 48 5.69 -2.91 2.84
C GLY A 48 4.76 -2.27 3.86
N GLY A 49 4.73 -0.93 3.93
CA GLY A 49 3.84 -0.18 4.80
C GLY A 49 2.46 0.11 4.17
N GLY A 50 1.51 0.51 5.00
CA GLY A 50 0.18 0.94 4.56
C GLY A 50 -0.75 -0.21 4.18
N LEU A 51 -1.87 0.14 3.55
CA LEU A 51 -2.92 -0.79 3.16
C LEU A 51 -2.40 -1.82 2.15
N ARG A 52 -2.99 -3.02 2.18
CA ARG A 52 -2.73 -4.04 1.17
C ARG A 52 -3.40 -3.70 -0.14
N THR A 53 -2.70 -3.96 -1.24
CA THR A 53 -3.26 -3.95 -2.59
C THR A 53 -4.26 -5.10 -2.75
N PRO A 54 -5.11 -5.12 -3.80
CA PRO A 54 -5.96 -6.27 -4.10
C PRO A 54 -5.16 -7.58 -4.21
N ARG A 55 -3.96 -7.54 -4.82
CA ARG A 55 -3.05 -8.70 -4.88
C ARG A 55 -2.64 -9.17 -3.47
N GLY A 56 -2.24 -8.24 -2.60
CA GLY A 56 -1.87 -8.56 -1.23
C GLY A 56 -3.04 -9.09 -0.38
N GLN A 57 -4.24 -8.55 -0.56
CA GLN A 57 -5.45 -9.04 0.10
C GLN A 57 -5.80 -10.47 -0.35
N ALA A 58 -5.82 -10.72 -1.65
CA ALA A 58 -6.10 -12.03 -2.20
C ALA A 58 -5.06 -13.08 -1.79
N TRP A 59 -3.78 -12.71 -1.75
CA TRP A 59 -2.70 -13.60 -1.33
C TRP A 59 -2.82 -14.02 0.15
N VAL A 60 -3.10 -13.06 1.05
CA VAL A 60 -3.37 -13.38 2.47
C VAL A 60 -4.63 -14.20 2.63
N GLY A 61 -5.71 -13.85 1.91
CA GLY A 61 -6.97 -14.59 1.91
C GLY A 61 -6.83 -16.02 1.39
N SER A 62 -5.84 -16.28 0.54
CA SER A 62 -5.51 -17.60 0.00
C SER A 62 -4.53 -18.40 0.87
N GLY A 63 -4.23 -17.94 2.09
CA GLY A 63 -3.35 -18.66 3.02
C GLY A 63 -1.85 -18.46 2.77
N ARG A 64 -1.44 -17.38 2.08
CA ARG A 64 -0.03 -17.00 1.85
C ARG A 64 0.77 -18.06 1.04
N PRO A 65 0.30 -18.49 -0.14
CA PRO A 65 1.02 -19.45 -0.98
C PRO A 65 2.38 -18.91 -1.45
N GLY A 66 3.24 -19.76 -2.00
CA GLY A 66 4.56 -19.37 -2.53
C GLY A 66 4.53 -18.36 -3.69
N VAL A 67 3.37 -18.13 -4.30
CA VAL A 67 3.19 -17.26 -5.48
C VAL A 67 2.10 -16.24 -5.19
N VAL A 68 2.33 -14.97 -5.53
CA VAL A 68 1.31 -13.92 -5.46
C VAL A 68 0.45 -13.96 -6.73
N PRO A 69 -0.88 -14.05 -6.65
CA PRO A 69 -1.73 -14.06 -7.83
C PRO A 69 -1.54 -12.78 -8.67
N GLY A 70 -1.70 -12.91 -9.99
CA GLY A 70 -1.77 -11.77 -10.89
C GLY A 70 -2.94 -10.84 -10.54
N LEU A 71 -2.94 -9.60 -11.03
CA LEU A 71 -3.97 -8.62 -10.67
C LEU A 71 -5.39 -9.12 -10.99
N THR A 72 -5.60 -9.66 -12.19
CA THR A 72 -6.92 -10.16 -12.61
C THR A 72 -7.38 -11.34 -11.76
N ASP A 73 -6.49 -12.28 -11.46
CA ASP A 73 -6.79 -13.44 -10.61
C ASP A 73 -7.09 -13.01 -9.18
N ALA A 74 -6.31 -12.06 -8.65
CA ALA A 74 -6.52 -11.48 -7.33
C ALA A 74 -7.89 -10.80 -7.23
N LEU A 75 -8.28 -10.04 -8.26
CA LEU A 75 -9.61 -9.42 -8.32
C LEU A 75 -10.71 -10.49 -8.37
N ALA A 76 -10.54 -11.54 -9.17
CA ALA A 76 -11.50 -12.64 -9.24
C ALA A 76 -11.66 -13.36 -7.88
N LEU A 77 -10.55 -13.61 -7.17
CA LEU A 77 -10.56 -14.18 -5.81
C LEU A 77 -11.28 -13.27 -4.81
N LEU A 78 -11.23 -11.96 -5.02
CA LEU A 78 -11.96 -10.96 -4.22
C LEU A 78 -13.40 -10.73 -4.70
N GLY A 79 -13.89 -11.51 -5.66
CA GLY A 79 -15.24 -11.40 -6.21
C GLY A 79 -15.44 -10.25 -7.21
N VAL A 80 -14.37 -9.55 -7.60
CA VAL A 80 -14.40 -8.48 -8.59
C VAL A 80 -14.17 -9.06 -9.98
N ARG A 81 -15.16 -8.90 -10.88
CA ARG A 81 -15.04 -9.30 -12.28
C ARG A 81 -14.91 -8.07 -13.17
N LEU A 82 -13.76 -7.93 -13.83
CA LEU A 82 -13.54 -6.89 -14.82
C LEU A 82 -14.11 -7.32 -16.17
N LYS A 83 -14.97 -6.49 -16.75
CA LYS A 83 -15.35 -6.59 -18.17
C LYS A 83 -14.38 -5.70 -18.94
N VAL A 84 -13.37 -6.31 -19.56
CA VAL A 84 -12.39 -5.59 -20.37
C VAL A 84 -12.71 -5.80 -21.84
N ASN A 85 -12.92 -4.72 -22.58
CA ASN A 85 -12.94 -4.76 -24.03
C ASN A 85 -11.58 -4.29 -24.53
N ALA A 86 -10.80 -5.18 -25.12
CA ALA A 86 -9.45 -4.86 -25.60
C ALA A 86 -9.43 -3.69 -26.61
N LYS A 87 -10.56 -3.46 -27.30
CA LYS A 87 -10.72 -2.34 -28.25
C LYS A 87 -10.74 -0.97 -27.59
N ASP A 88 -10.98 -0.90 -26.28
CA ASP A 88 -10.98 0.37 -25.54
C ASP A 88 -9.55 0.80 -25.15
N TYR A 89 -8.56 -0.09 -25.31
CA TYR A 89 -7.17 0.12 -24.88
C TYR A 89 -6.17 0.00 -26.05
N VAL A 90 -6.57 0.42 -27.24
CA VAL A 90 -5.67 0.46 -28.40
C VAL A 90 -4.88 1.76 -28.36
N ALA A 91 -3.56 1.68 -28.39
CA ALA A 91 -2.74 2.87 -28.59
C ALA A 91 -3.12 3.51 -29.94
N GLU A 92 -3.37 4.81 -29.95
CA GLU A 92 -3.63 5.51 -31.21
C GLU A 92 -2.47 5.26 -32.17
N ALA A 93 -2.76 4.72 -33.36
CA ALA A 93 -1.75 4.34 -34.34
C ALA A 93 -1.08 5.54 -35.04
N GLY A 94 -1.23 6.75 -34.48
CA GLY A 94 -0.70 7.99 -35.02
C GLY A 94 0.57 8.45 -34.29
N PRO A 95 1.37 9.33 -34.92
CA PRO A 95 2.45 10.01 -34.23
C PRO A 95 1.89 10.81 -33.06
N VAL A 96 2.25 10.42 -31.83
CA VAL A 96 1.93 11.19 -30.62
C VAL A 96 2.61 12.55 -30.76
N LYS A 97 1.84 13.63 -30.85
CA LYS A 97 2.39 14.99 -30.86
C LYS A 97 3.22 15.15 -29.58
N PRO A 98 4.53 15.44 -29.68
CA PRO A 98 5.34 15.69 -28.50
C PRO A 98 4.70 16.78 -27.66
N ALA A 99 4.63 16.56 -26.34
CA ALA A 99 4.13 17.60 -25.43
C ALA A 99 4.98 18.86 -25.64
N GLU A 100 4.33 20.01 -25.84
CA GLU A 100 5.06 21.26 -25.92
C GLU A 100 5.73 21.50 -24.55
N PRO A 101 7.06 21.68 -24.51
CA PRO A 101 7.74 21.92 -23.24
C PRO A 101 7.11 23.13 -22.55
N LEU A 102 6.83 22.99 -21.25
CA LEU A 102 6.41 24.12 -20.42
C LEU A 102 7.46 25.23 -20.54
N ARG A 103 7.09 26.33 -21.20
CA ARG A 103 7.92 27.54 -21.27
C ARG A 103 7.77 28.31 -19.96
N LEU A 104 8.42 27.82 -18.91
CA LEU A 104 8.56 28.58 -17.68
C LEU A 104 9.43 29.81 -17.98
N ARG A 105 8.94 30.99 -17.61
CA ARG A 105 9.83 32.17 -17.62
C ARG A 105 10.93 31.87 -16.60
N THR A 106 12.16 32.24 -16.91
CA THR A 106 13.36 31.93 -16.09
C THR A 106 13.17 32.28 -14.61
N ILE A 107 12.42 33.35 -14.31
CA ILE A 107 12.08 33.78 -12.95
C ILE A 107 11.15 32.79 -12.22
N GLU A 108 10.16 32.24 -12.89
CA GLU A 108 9.23 31.25 -12.30
C GLU A 108 9.96 29.93 -12.02
N ALA A 109 10.82 29.51 -12.94
CA ALA A 109 11.67 28.33 -12.75
C ALA A 109 12.66 28.53 -11.58
N GLN A 110 13.24 29.72 -11.42
CA GLN A 110 14.12 30.03 -10.29
C GLN A 110 13.35 30.03 -8.96
N LYS A 111 12.17 30.67 -8.89
CA LYS A 111 11.33 30.66 -7.69
C LYS A 111 10.94 29.24 -7.28
N MET A 112 10.51 28.41 -8.23
CA MET A 112 10.15 27.02 -7.95
C MET A 112 11.34 26.20 -7.46
N ARG A 113 12.53 26.41 -8.05
CA ARG A 113 13.77 25.74 -7.62
C ARG A 113 14.22 26.17 -6.22
N GLN A 114 14.03 27.45 -5.88
CA GLN A 114 14.35 27.99 -4.56
C GLN A 114 13.38 27.44 -3.49
N TRP A 115 12.09 27.35 -3.82
CA TRP A 115 11.09 26.72 -2.96
C TRP A 115 11.39 25.24 -2.70
N LEU A 116 11.68 24.45 -3.74
CA LEU A 116 12.01 23.03 -3.61
C LEU A 116 13.25 22.78 -2.73
N ARG A 117 14.25 23.68 -2.78
CA ARG A 117 15.44 23.57 -1.93
C ARG A 117 15.18 23.93 -0.46
N ALA A 118 14.20 24.78 -0.21
CA ALA A 118 13.78 25.17 1.12
C ALA A 118 12.71 24.22 1.70
N TYR A 119 12.18 23.31 0.90
CA TYR A 119 11.19 22.34 1.33
C TYR A 119 11.90 21.16 2.01
N GLU A 120 11.70 21.00 3.32
CA GLU A 120 12.42 19.99 4.13
C GLU A 120 11.95 18.54 3.91
N GLY A 121 11.03 18.30 2.95
CA GLY A 121 10.44 16.98 2.73
C GLY A 121 9.50 16.56 3.87
N ASN A 122 8.97 15.34 3.77
CA ASN A 122 8.20 14.67 4.83
C ASN A 122 9.10 13.71 5.60
#